data_AF-A0A7V7PQP3-F1
#
_entry.id   AF-A0A7V7PQP3-F1
#
_cell.length_a   1.000
_cell.length_b   1.000
_cell.length_c   1.000
_cell.angle_alpha   90.00
_cell.angle_beta   90.00
_cell.angle_gamma   90.00
#
_symmetry.space_group_name_H-M   'P 1'
#
loop_
_entity.id
_entity.type
_entity.pdbx_description
1 polymer ?
#
loop_
_entity_poly.entity_id
_entity_poly.type
_entity_poly.pdbx_seq_one_letter_code
_entity_poly.pdbx_strand_id
1 'polypeptide(L)'
;MLPVFSWRGGGTMFVVRVENDEATSYRAFRRSQTARAWAAERNGEDVDCLVDVFETSGLGDDPRGAIAAVRAGNAREILRGEALAARPPVTTGASDIDFGVAVAV
;
A
#
# COMPACT_ATOMS: atom_id res chain seq x y z
N MET A 1 -17.54 -35.59 -21.91
CA MET A 1 -17.87 -34.44 -21.03
C MET A 1 -16.62 -34.04 -20.30
N LEU A 2 -16.01 -32.90 -20.66
CA LEU A 2 -14.80 -32.38 -20.02
C LEU A 2 -15.19 -31.68 -18.71
N PRO A 3 -14.35 -31.74 -17.65
CA PRO A 3 -14.65 -31.04 -16.40
C PRO A 3 -14.64 -29.53 -16.64
N VAL A 4 -15.73 -28.88 -16.23
CA VAL A 4 -15.85 -27.43 -16.15
C VAL A 4 -14.89 -26.96 -15.06
N PHE A 5 -13.73 -26.46 -15.45
CA PHE A 5 -12.92 -25.65 -14.55
C PHE A 5 -13.71 -24.39 -14.24
N SER A 6 -14.40 -24.40 -13.11
CA SER A 6 -15.02 -23.22 -12.51
C SER A 6 -13.93 -22.23 -12.11
N TRP A 7 -13.33 -21.53 -13.07
CA TRP A 7 -12.43 -20.40 -12.79
C TRP A 7 -13.28 -19.17 -12.42
N ARG A 8 -13.93 -19.24 -11.26
CA ARG A 8 -14.50 -18.07 -10.59
C ARG A 8 -13.64 -17.77 -9.38
N GLY A 9 -12.75 -16.80 -9.55
CA GLY A 9 -11.88 -16.31 -8.49
C GLY A 9 -10.42 -16.18 -8.94
N GLY A 10 -10.17 -15.47 -10.04
CA GLY A 10 -8.84 -14.90 -10.24
C GLY A 10 -8.64 -13.81 -9.18
N GLY A 11 -8.32 -14.22 -7.95
CA GLY A 11 -8.09 -13.32 -6.83
C GLY A 11 -7.01 -12.31 -7.20
N THR A 12 -7.30 -11.04 -6.94
CA THR A 12 -6.30 -9.98 -7.02
C THR A 12 -5.50 -9.98 -5.72
N MET A 13 -4.18 -10.03 -5.85
CA MET A 13 -3.27 -9.82 -4.73
C MET A 13 -2.61 -8.45 -4.86
N PHE A 14 -2.26 -7.89 -3.71
CA PHE A 14 -1.57 -6.61 -3.59
C PHE A 14 -0.23 -6.87 -2.93
N VAL A 15 0.85 -6.35 -3.49
CA VAL A 15 2.19 -6.55 -2.95
C VAL A 15 2.80 -5.20 -2.65
N VAL A 16 3.29 -5.05 -1.43
CA VAL A 16 4.07 -3.88 -1.02
C VAL A 16 5.55 -4.20 -1.20
N ARG A 17 6.26 -3.37 -1.95
CA ARG A 17 7.73 -3.36 -2.02
C ARG A 17 8.22 -2.26 -1.09
N VAL A 18 9.16 -2.60 -0.23
CA VAL A 18 9.92 -1.64 0.56
C VAL A 18 11.37 -1.77 0.12
N GLU A 19 11.93 -0.71 -0.41
CA GLU A 19 13.30 -0.63 -0.89
C GLU A 19 14.05 0.38 -0.03
N ASN A 20 15.13 -0.05 0.60
CA ASN A 20 16.06 0.81 1.33
C ASN A 20 17.49 0.53 0.85
N ASP A 21 18.47 1.28 1.37
CA ASP A 21 19.88 1.17 0.95
C ASP A 21 20.50 -0.22 1.22
N GLU A 22 19.93 -1.01 2.12
CA GLU A 22 20.47 -2.31 2.53
C GLU A 22 19.79 -3.50 1.85
N ALA A 23 18.47 -3.44 1.65
CA ALA A 23 17.64 -4.56 1.25
C ALA A 23 16.30 -4.16 0.61
N THR A 24 15.79 -5.04 -0.25
CA THR A 24 14.42 -4.96 -0.77
C THR A 24 13.54 -6.02 -0.14
N SER A 25 12.51 -5.58 0.58
CA SER A 25 11.50 -6.43 1.22
C SER A 25 10.19 -6.43 0.44
N TYR A 26 9.50 -7.57 0.44
CA TYR A 26 8.22 -7.73 -0.24
C TYR A 26 7.20 -8.36 0.69
N ARG A 27 5.96 -7.87 0.66
CA ARG A 27 4.86 -8.46 1.41
C ARG A 27 3.56 -8.45 0.61
N ALA A 28 2.93 -9.61 0.49
CA ALA A 28 1.66 -9.78 -0.23
C ALA A 28 0.45 -9.71 0.71
N PHE A 29 -0.65 -9.19 0.19
CA PHE A 29 -1.93 -8.95 0.87
C PHE A 29 -3.09 -9.31 -0.06
N ARG A 30 -4.21 -9.75 0.55
CA ARG A 30 -5.46 -10.03 -0.17
C ARG A 30 -6.32 -8.79 -0.42
N ARG A 31 -6.07 -7.69 0.29
CA ARG A 31 -6.88 -6.47 0.24
C ARG A 31 -5.99 -5.24 0.07
N SER A 32 -6.39 -4.36 -0.83
CA SER A 32 -5.66 -3.11 -1.14
C SER A 32 -5.55 -2.17 0.05
N GLN A 33 -6.62 -2.05 0.85
CA GLN A 33 -6.64 -1.20 2.04
C GLN A 33 -5.61 -1.64 3.08
N THR A 34 -5.50 -2.96 3.32
CA THR A 34 -4.51 -3.52 4.25
C THR A 34 -3.08 -3.30 3.76
N ALA A 35 -2.85 -3.49 2.45
CA ALA A 35 -1.55 -3.20 1.85
C ALA A 35 -1.15 -1.72 2.01
N ARG A 36 -2.09 -0.79 1.77
CA ARG A 36 -1.85 0.66 1.91
C ARG A 36 -1.61 1.08 3.35
N ALA A 37 -2.38 0.55 4.30
CA ALA A 37 -2.20 0.86 5.73
C ALA A 37 -0.79 0.42 6.19
N TRP A 38 -0.39 -0.81 5.82
CA TRP A 38 0.94 -1.32 6.15
C TRP A 38 2.06 -0.54 5.47
N ALA A 39 1.87 -0.12 4.22
CA ALA A 39 2.82 0.74 3.50
C ALA A 39 2.99 2.11 4.19
N ALA A 40 1.90 2.72 4.65
CA ALA A 40 1.92 4.02 5.32
C ALA A 40 2.62 3.99 6.68
N GLU A 41 2.51 2.88 7.43
CA GLU A 41 3.27 2.68 8.67
C GLU A 41 4.78 2.68 8.42
N ARG A 42 5.23 2.04 7.33
CA ARG A 42 6.66 1.90 7.00
C ARG A 42 7.33 3.13 6.42
N ASN A 43 6.57 3.95 5.71
CA ASN A 43 7.07 5.22 5.18
C ASN A 43 7.23 6.30 6.26
N GLY A 44 6.72 6.07 7.47
CA GLY A 44 6.81 7.02 8.59
C GLY A 44 8.00 6.80 9.53
N GLU A 45 8.70 5.66 9.42
CA GLU A 45 9.78 5.28 10.34
C GLU A 45 11.18 5.66 9.80
N ASP A 46 11.39 5.67 8.48
CA ASP A 46 12.69 5.92 7.85
C ASP A 46 12.55 6.84 6.62
N VAL A 47 13.31 7.93 6.58
CA VAL A 47 13.25 8.98 5.53
C VAL A 47 13.79 8.48 4.18
N ASP A 48 14.58 7.40 4.19
CA ASP A 48 15.31 6.88 3.01
C ASP A 48 14.69 5.59 2.45
N CYS A 49 13.45 5.27 2.80
CA CYS A 49 12.74 4.07 2.33
C CYS A 49 11.75 4.40 1.22
N LEU A 50 11.86 3.75 0.05
CA LEU A 50 10.85 3.80 -1.00
C LEU A 50 9.82 2.68 -0.80
N VAL A 51 8.54 3.07 -0.67
CA VAL A 51 7.44 2.13 -0.44
C VAL A 51 6.43 2.15 -1.58
N ASP A 52 6.42 1.11 -2.43
CA ASP A 52 5.49 0.99 -3.55
C ASP A 52 4.42 -0.08 -3.30
N VAL A 53 3.24 0.09 -3.91
CA VAL A 53 2.16 -0.88 -3.88
C VAL A 53 1.79 -1.32 -5.28
N PHE A 54 1.87 -2.62 -5.53
CA PHE A 54 1.56 -3.26 -6.80
C PHE A 54 0.29 -4.11 -6.70
N GLU A 55 -0.43 -4.19 -7.82
CA GLU A 55 -1.52 -5.11 -8.08
C GLU A 55 -1.06 -6.26 -8.97
N THR A 56 -1.46 -7.48 -8.61
CA THR A 56 -1.27 -8.65 -9.44
C THR A 56 -2.61 -9.37 -9.59
N SER A 57 -3.06 -9.56 -10.82
CA SER A 57 -4.34 -10.20 -11.15
C SER A 57 -4.10 -11.63 -11.65
N GLY A 58 -5.10 -12.50 -11.49
CA GLY A 58 -5.08 -13.85 -12.07
C GLY A 58 -4.24 -14.88 -11.30
N LEU A 59 -3.69 -14.52 -10.14
CA LEU A 59 -2.84 -15.39 -9.31
C LEU A 59 -3.61 -16.07 -8.16
N GLY A 60 -4.85 -15.66 -7.89
CA GLY A 60 -5.63 -16.25 -6.80
C GLY A 60 -5.06 -15.87 -5.44
N ASP A 61 -4.97 -16.84 -4.53
CA ASP A 61 -4.41 -16.69 -3.18
C ASP A 61 -2.94 -17.12 -3.10
N ASP A 62 -2.15 -16.93 -4.16
CA ASP A 62 -0.72 -17.27 -4.19
C ASP A 62 0.20 -16.06 -3.88
N PRO A 63 0.62 -15.86 -2.62
CA PRO A 63 1.50 -14.75 -2.24
C PRO A 63 2.89 -14.84 -2.86
N ARG A 64 3.39 -16.05 -3.16
CA ARG A 64 4.73 -16.23 -3.74
C ARG A 64 4.72 -15.88 -5.21
N GLY A 65 3.70 -16.33 -5.95
CA GLY A 65 3.46 -15.95 -7.33
C GLY A 65 3.30 -14.44 -7.50
N ALA A 66 2.56 -13.79 -6.58
CA ALA A 66 2.38 -12.33 -6.61
C ALA A 66 3.72 -11.58 -6.45
N ILE A 67 4.56 -11.99 -5.50
CA ILE A 67 5.88 -11.38 -5.30
C ILE A 67 6.80 -11.64 -6.50
N ALA A 68 6.77 -12.85 -7.07
CA ALA A 68 7.55 -13.18 -8.27
C ALA A 68 7.13 -12.32 -9.47
N ALA A 69 5.83 -12.07 -9.66
CA ALA A 69 5.30 -11.20 -10.71
C ALA A 69 5.77 -9.74 -10.55
N VAL A 70 5.79 -9.21 -9.32
CA VAL A 70 6.35 -7.87 -9.03
C VAL A 70 7.84 -7.82 -9.33
N ARG A 71 8.61 -8.81 -8.87
CA ARG A 71 10.06 -8.88 -9.14
C ARG A 71 10.38 -8.97 -10.63
N ALA A 72 9.51 -9.62 -11.40
CA ALA A 72 9.63 -9.74 -12.85
C ALA A 72 9.13 -8.50 -13.62
N GLY A 73 8.64 -7.45 -12.94
CA GLY A 73 8.09 -6.25 -13.59
C GLY A 73 6.73 -6.47 -14.28
N ASN A 74 6.04 -7.57 -13.97
CA ASN A 74 4.77 -7.96 -14.58
C ASN A 74 3.54 -7.55 -13.75
N ALA A 75 3.75 -6.73 -12.71
CA ALA A 75 2.70 -6.24 -11.84
C ALA A 75 2.32 -4.79 -12.17
N ARG A 76 1.08 -4.41 -11.88
CA ARG A 76 0.59 -3.04 -12.09
C ARG A 76 0.88 -2.19 -10.86
N GLU A 77 1.65 -1.13 -10.98
CA GLU A 77 1.86 -0.16 -9.90
C GLU A 77 0.56 0.63 -9.63
N ILE A 78 0.09 0.64 -8.38
CA ILE A 78 -1.11 1.38 -7.96
C ILE A 78 -0.73 2.62 -7.17
N LEU A 79 0.36 2.54 -6.42
CA LEU A 79 0.86 3.63 -5.60
C LEU A 79 2.39 3.60 -5.64
N ARG A 80 2.97 4.76 -5.98
CA ARG A 80 4.40 4.98 -5.99
C ARG A 80 4.85 5.57 -4.66
N GLY A 81 5.99 5.15 -4.13
CA GLY A 81 6.56 5.62 -2.87
C GLY A 81 6.74 7.13 -2.79
N GLU A 82 7.10 7.78 -3.91
CA GLU A 82 7.17 9.25 -4.00
C GLU A 82 5.83 9.93 -3.69
N ALA A 83 4.71 9.31 -4.09
CA ALA A 83 3.37 9.83 -3.80
C ALA A 83 2.92 9.58 -2.35
N LEU A 84 3.56 8.65 -1.64
CA LEU A 84 3.35 8.45 -0.19
C LEU A 84 4.18 9.43 0.64
N ALA A 85 5.39 9.76 0.18
CA ALA A 85 6.24 10.81 0.75
C ALA A 85 5.65 12.21 0.55
N ALA A 86 4.87 12.42 -0.53
CA ALA A 86 4.01 13.58 -0.73
C ALA A 86 2.77 13.58 0.21
N ARG A 87 2.94 13.16 1.47
CA ARG A 87 2.03 13.60 2.53
C ARG A 87 1.98 15.13 2.44
N PRO A 88 0.79 15.77 2.34
CA PRO A 88 0.73 17.20 2.66
C PRO A 88 1.40 17.36 4.02
N PRO A 89 2.23 18.40 4.23
CA PRO A 89 2.84 18.60 5.54
C PRO A 89 1.72 18.45 6.56
N VAL A 90 1.94 17.60 7.56
CA VAL A 90 1.14 17.68 8.77
C VAL A 90 1.44 19.08 9.26
N THR A 91 0.57 20.04 8.93
CA THR A 91 0.54 21.29 9.63
C THR A 91 0.25 20.88 11.04
N THR A 92 1.31 20.82 11.85
CA THR A 92 1.28 21.17 13.26
C THR A 92 0.88 22.66 13.35
N GLY A 93 -0.28 23.01 12.79
CA GLY A 93 -1.07 24.14 13.25
C GLY A 93 -1.70 23.62 14.53
N ALA A 94 -1.32 24.17 15.67
CA ALA A 94 -2.11 25.28 16.18
C ALA A 94 -3.60 24.90 16.11
N SER A 95 -4.04 24.14 17.10
CA SER A 95 -5.44 24.09 17.49
C SER A 95 -5.52 24.37 18.98
N ASP A 96 -5.09 25.59 19.35
CA ASP A 96 -5.84 26.42 20.28
C ASP A 96 -7.22 26.66 19.65
N ILE A 97 -8.09 25.66 19.71
CA ILE A 97 -9.52 25.87 19.50
C ILE A 97 -10.10 26.07 20.89
N ASP A 98 -9.93 27.29 21.37
CA ASP A 98 -10.64 27.86 22.50
C ASP A 98 -12.13 27.89 22.11
N PHE A 99 -12.94 26.99 22.69
CA PHE A 99 -14.40 27.14 22.69
C PHE A 99 -14.79 28.17 23.77
N GLY A 100 -14.27 29.39 23.63
CA GLY A 100 -14.69 30.58 24.37
C GLY A 100 -15.98 31.10 23.79
N VAL A 101 -17.10 30.65 24.36
CA VAL A 101 -18.40 31.28 24.18
C VAL A 101 -18.32 32.72 24.72
N ALA A 102 -18.12 33.68 23.83
CA ALA A 102 -18.35 35.09 24.13
C ALA A 102 -19.83 35.39 23.91
N VAL A 103 -20.63 35.27 24.98
CA VAL A 103 -21.96 35.89 25.02
C VAL A 103 -21.75 37.38 25.27
N ALA A 104 -22.18 38.20 24.31
CA ALA A 104 -22.36 39.63 24.47
C ALA A 104 -23.85 39.96 24.31
N VAL A 105 -24.60 39.97 25.42
CA VAL A 105 -25.68 40.92 25.79
C VAL A 105 -25.83 40.86 27.31
#